data_AF-A0A2G5KD95-F1
#
_entry.id   AF-A0A2G5KD95-F1
#
_cell.length_a   1.000
_cell.length_b   1.000
_cell.length_c   1.000
_cell.angle_alpha   90.00
_cell.angle_beta   90.00
_cell.angle_gamma   90.00
#
_symmetry.space_group_name_H-M   'P 1'
#
loop_
_entity.id
_entity.type
_entity.pdbx_description
1 polymer ?
#
loop_
_entity_poly.entity_id
_entity_poly.type
_entity_poly.pdbx_seq_one_letter_code
_entity_poly.pdbx_strand_id
1 'polypeptide(L)'
;MQDKKSGIKYEEILDELQVQSWQLELVISGFAIFGLFSSLEPLFEFAIDKKLEGSKLQFIFLYTIYISCLLAIVNLIIHVLLRGLWIGAVGIRSVSGDIDFEALNISKVFKAHLQKKIGTFDRYIISLENYSSILFGVTFLIAFITIALALNFIIFIFCFMFFWESDFFPFELKAILGFLLIPAFILGHLITLIDFILPGIVKRSQDVAKAYLPIYKIFSVLTLSFIYRPILYNLLDNKFGKKIIYSLIPLYGILLFFYSLKLNESNFFDPYEQSSNQVAFRRNYKDMISRNGDYIGYAAISSKIITQPFPEITIPYSKYLEDDIIEYDTLLRPQSDARGYESSIINFFKRKKDTLGIGSNEYLQTINEMFHFQIDGTDLVSELVVVSNKNEKLDLEMFVDLLGYSRGKHLLTIKHKELKGDSIPTIDYETIPFWYFPEDNRTTPMTNIRVDSLSTK
;
A
#
# COMPACT_ATOMS: atom_id res chain seq x y z
N MET A 1 -28.97 -47.91 10.57
CA MET A 1 -28.99 -47.56 12.01
C MET A 1 -27.61 -47.24 12.60
N GLN A 2 -26.49 -47.73 12.04
CA GLN A 2 -25.13 -47.35 12.48
C GLN A 2 -24.75 -45.89 12.13
N ASP A 3 -25.34 -45.30 11.09
CA ASP A 3 -24.96 -43.96 10.59
C ASP A 3 -25.58 -42.78 11.39
N LYS A 4 -26.68 -43.03 12.12
CA LYS A 4 -27.34 -42.00 12.93
C LYS A 4 -26.63 -41.78 14.28
N LYS A 5 -26.00 -42.83 14.82
CA LYS A 5 -25.21 -42.76 16.06
C LYS A 5 -23.83 -42.11 15.85
N SER A 6 -23.21 -42.34 14.69
CA SER A 6 -22.01 -41.60 14.28
C SER A 6 -22.35 -40.12 14.09
N GLY A 7 -23.43 -39.78 13.39
CA GLY A 7 -23.89 -38.39 13.22
C GLY A 7 -24.08 -37.63 14.54
N ILE A 8 -24.80 -38.21 15.51
CA ILE A 8 -25.02 -37.60 16.83
C ILE A 8 -23.70 -37.37 17.59
N LYS A 9 -22.77 -38.35 17.53
CA LYS A 9 -21.46 -38.20 18.19
C LYS A 9 -20.59 -37.11 17.53
N TYR A 10 -20.71 -36.91 16.22
CA TYR A 10 -20.02 -35.82 15.53
C TYR A 10 -20.62 -34.45 15.86
N GLU A 11 -21.94 -34.34 15.99
CA GLU A 11 -22.61 -33.11 16.43
C GLU A 11 -22.16 -32.70 17.84
N GLU A 12 -22.12 -33.64 18.79
CA GLU A 12 -21.64 -33.38 20.16
C GLU A 12 -20.18 -32.89 20.19
N ILE A 13 -19.30 -33.47 19.36
CA ILE A 13 -17.90 -33.04 19.25
C ILE A 13 -17.81 -31.64 18.63
N LEU A 14 -18.63 -31.34 17.62
CA LEU A 14 -18.67 -30.01 17.00
C LEU A 14 -19.17 -28.95 17.99
N ASP A 15 -20.18 -29.27 18.79
CA ASP A 15 -20.71 -28.39 19.83
C ASP A 15 -19.65 -28.12 20.91
N GLU A 16 -18.91 -29.15 21.34
CA GLU A 16 -17.81 -28.97 22.31
C GLU A 16 -16.67 -28.14 21.73
N LEU A 17 -16.27 -28.39 20.48
CA LEU A 17 -15.26 -27.59 19.77
C LEU A 17 -15.72 -26.15 19.57
N GLN A 18 -16.99 -25.92 19.29
CA GLN A 18 -17.57 -24.58 19.19
C GLN A 18 -17.51 -23.86 20.53
N VAL A 19 -17.83 -24.53 21.64
CA VAL A 19 -17.74 -23.94 22.97
C VAL A 19 -16.29 -23.62 23.36
N GLN A 20 -15.32 -24.40 22.90
CA GLN A 20 -13.90 -24.17 23.18
C GLN A 20 -13.19 -23.29 22.14
N SER A 21 -13.84 -22.95 21.02
CA SER A 21 -13.21 -22.25 19.89
C SER A 21 -12.65 -20.89 20.30
N TRP A 22 -13.24 -20.24 21.31
CA TRP A 22 -12.82 -18.92 21.79
C TRP A 22 -11.34 -18.84 22.13
N GLN A 23 -10.73 -19.93 22.64
CA GLN A 23 -9.30 -19.96 22.97
C GLN A 23 -8.45 -19.85 21.70
N LEU A 24 -8.76 -20.66 20.70
CA LEU A 24 -8.07 -20.66 19.41
C LEU A 24 -8.34 -19.37 18.64
N GLU A 25 -9.57 -18.85 18.68
CA GLU A 25 -9.95 -17.57 18.09
C GLU A 25 -9.07 -16.44 18.63
N LEU A 26 -8.88 -16.37 19.95
CA LEU A 26 -8.09 -15.33 20.59
C LEU A 26 -6.60 -15.45 20.22
N VAL A 27 -6.05 -16.67 20.27
CA VAL A 27 -4.64 -16.93 19.95
C VAL A 27 -4.34 -16.61 18.49
N ILE A 28 -5.14 -17.12 17.56
CA ILE A 28 -4.98 -16.86 16.12
C ILE A 28 -5.14 -15.38 15.82
N SER A 29 -6.13 -14.71 16.43
CA SER A 29 -6.33 -13.26 16.27
C SER A 29 -5.12 -12.46 16.74
N GLY A 30 -4.53 -12.81 17.89
CA GLY A 30 -3.32 -12.14 18.38
C GLY A 30 -2.14 -12.26 17.41
N PHE A 31 -1.85 -13.47 16.91
CA PHE A 31 -0.80 -13.68 15.91
C PHE A 31 -1.10 -12.96 14.59
N ALA A 32 -2.34 -13.01 14.12
CA ALA A 32 -2.76 -12.36 12.89
C ALA A 32 -2.63 -10.83 13.00
N ILE A 33 -3.06 -10.22 14.10
CA ILE A 33 -2.91 -8.78 14.34
C ILE A 33 -1.43 -8.40 14.28
N PHE A 34 -0.56 -9.12 15.00
CA PHE A 34 0.87 -8.83 15.00
C PHE A 34 1.49 -8.95 13.60
N GLY A 35 1.19 -10.03 12.87
CA GLY A 35 1.70 -10.25 11.53
C GLY A 35 1.20 -9.21 10.52
N LEU A 36 -0.08 -8.84 10.59
CA LEU A 36 -0.68 -7.82 9.73
C LEU A 36 -0.13 -6.43 10.04
N PHE A 37 0.02 -6.04 11.31
CA PHE A 37 0.64 -4.76 11.66
C PHE A 37 2.08 -4.67 11.18
N SER A 38 2.87 -5.73 11.38
CA SER A 38 4.27 -5.78 10.97
C SER A 38 4.45 -5.70 9.46
N SER A 39 3.43 -6.08 8.68
CA SER A 39 3.48 -6.01 7.21
C SER A 39 3.01 -4.68 6.62
N LEU A 40 2.32 -3.81 7.39
CA LEU A 40 1.74 -2.56 6.87
C LEU A 40 2.80 -1.62 6.27
N GLU A 41 3.87 -1.37 7.01
CA GLU A 41 4.92 -0.42 6.60
C GLU A 41 5.70 -0.93 5.38
N PRO A 42 6.26 -2.16 5.37
CA PRO A 42 6.92 -2.69 4.17
C PRO A 42 6.00 -2.74 2.94
N LEU A 43 4.72 -3.06 3.14
CA LEU A 43 3.75 -3.13 2.04
C LEU A 43 3.42 -1.74 1.48
N PHE A 44 3.31 -0.75 2.34
CA PHE A 44 3.09 0.64 1.94
C PHE A 44 4.30 1.18 1.18
N GLU A 45 5.52 0.99 1.71
CA GLU A 45 6.77 1.37 1.05
C GLU A 45 6.88 0.72 -0.33
N PHE A 46 6.61 -0.59 -0.43
CA PHE A 46 6.68 -1.29 -1.70
C PHE A 46 5.63 -0.78 -2.71
N ALA A 47 4.43 -0.44 -2.25
CA ALA A 47 3.42 0.17 -3.11
C ALA A 47 3.91 1.52 -3.65
N ILE A 48 4.46 2.38 -2.77
CA ILE A 48 4.99 3.69 -3.15
C ILE A 48 6.15 3.56 -4.14
N ASP A 49 7.09 2.64 -3.92
CA ASP A 49 8.17 2.35 -4.87
C ASP A 49 7.63 2.05 -6.27
N LYS A 50 6.60 1.19 -6.37
CA LYS A 50 5.98 0.87 -7.66
C LYS A 50 5.26 2.05 -8.30
N LYS A 51 4.75 2.99 -7.51
CA LYS A 51 4.19 4.24 -8.02
C LYS A 51 5.28 5.11 -8.66
N LEU A 52 6.45 5.21 -8.04
CA LEU A 52 7.58 6.04 -8.51
C LEU A 52 8.25 5.47 -9.74
N GLU A 53 8.38 4.16 -9.81
CA GLU A 53 8.85 3.44 -11.00
C GLU A 53 7.86 3.54 -12.19
N GLY A 54 6.68 4.13 -11.98
CA GLY A 54 5.64 4.30 -13.00
C GLY A 54 4.74 3.07 -13.22
N SER A 55 4.85 2.06 -12.34
CA SER A 55 4.08 0.82 -12.39
C SER A 55 2.73 0.97 -11.67
N LYS A 56 1.84 1.79 -12.25
CA LYS A 56 0.50 2.13 -11.71
C LYS A 56 -0.33 0.89 -11.31
N LEU A 57 -0.33 -0.16 -12.13
CA LEU A 57 -1.09 -1.38 -11.85
C LEU A 57 -0.59 -2.10 -10.60
N GLN A 58 0.72 -2.20 -10.42
CA GLN A 58 1.31 -2.83 -9.23
C GLN A 58 1.08 -1.97 -7.98
N PHE A 59 1.17 -0.65 -8.10
CA PHE A 59 0.80 0.26 -7.01
C PHE A 59 -0.64 0.03 -6.55
N ILE A 60 -1.61 0.06 -7.47
CA ILE A 60 -3.04 -0.17 -7.14
C ILE A 60 -3.24 -1.53 -6.47
N PHE A 61 -2.56 -2.56 -6.99
CA PHE A 61 -2.62 -3.90 -6.43
C PHE A 61 -2.10 -3.98 -4.99
N LEU A 62 -0.85 -3.54 -4.74
CA LEU A 62 -0.24 -3.55 -3.41
C LEU A 62 -1.01 -2.67 -2.43
N TYR A 63 -1.48 -1.50 -2.88
CA TYR A 63 -2.31 -0.61 -2.06
C TYR A 63 -3.65 -1.25 -1.69
N THR A 64 -4.24 -2.08 -2.56
CA THR A 64 -5.47 -2.82 -2.24
C THR A 64 -5.22 -3.90 -1.17
N ILE A 65 -4.07 -4.58 -1.21
CA ILE A 65 -3.67 -5.50 -0.13
C ILE A 65 -3.50 -4.72 1.17
N TYR A 66 -2.83 -3.56 1.13
CA TYR A 66 -2.61 -2.70 2.30
C TYR A 66 -3.94 -2.30 2.97
N ILE A 67 -4.92 -1.84 2.18
CA ILE A 67 -6.25 -1.52 2.69
C ILE A 67 -6.95 -2.76 3.27
N SER A 68 -6.79 -3.93 2.64
CA SER A 68 -7.36 -5.17 3.16
C SER A 68 -6.76 -5.56 4.52
N CYS A 69 -5.46 -5.38 4.70
CA CYS A 69 -4.77 -5.60 5.97
C CYS A 69 -5.32 -4.66 7.06
N LEU A 70 -5.49 -3.36 6.76
CA LEU A 70 -6.11 -2.41 7.69
C LEU A 70 -7.51 -2.82 8.12
N LEU A 71 -8.37 -3.24 7.16
CA LEU A 71 -9.72 -3.70 7.46
C LEU A 71 -9.71 -4.97 8.33
N ALA A 72 -8.84 -5.93 8.02
CA ALA A 72 -8.68 -7.14 8.82
C ALA A 72 -8.18 -6.84 10.25
N ILE A 73 -7.22 -5.93 10.40
CA ILE A 73 -6.72 -5.48 11.71
C ILE A 73 -7.84 -4.87 12.54
N VAL A 74 -8.61 -3.91 11.98
CA VAL A 74 -9.71 -3.26 12.71
C VAL A 74 -10.75 -4.30 13.12
N ASN A 75 -11.11 -5.22 12.23
CA ASN A 75 -12.08 -6.26 12.52
C ASN A 75 -11.59 -7.22 13.63
N LEU A 76 -10.31 -7.61 13.60
CA LEU A 76 -9.69 -8.45 14.63
C LEU A 76 -9.59 -7.74 15.98
N ILE A 77 -9.29 -6.43 16.01
CA ILE A 77 -9.29 -5.65 17.25
C ILE A 77 -10.70 -5.63 17.86
N ILE A 78 -11.73 -5.34 17.07
CA ILE A 78 -13.13 -5.36 17.54
C ILE A 78 -13.48 -6.77 18.05
N HIS A 79 -13.10 -7.82 17.33
CA HIS A 79 -13.29 -9.21 17.76
C HIS A 79 -12.65 -9.47 19.13
N VAL A 80 -11.35 -9.16 19.31
CA VAL A 80 -10.64 -9.39 20.56
C VAL A 80 -11.24 -8.58 21.72
N LEU A 81 -11.65 -7.33 21.49
CA LEU A 81 -12.32 -6.50 22.50
C LEU A 81 -13.66 -7.10 22.94
N LEU A 82 -14.50 -7.54 21.99
CA LEU A 82 -15.76 -8.20 22.29
C LEU A 82 -15.53 -9.52 23.01
N ARG A 83 -14.45 -10.23 22.70
CA ARG A 83 -14.09 -11.47 23.38
C ARG A 83 -13.61 -11.25 24.80
N GLY A 84 -12.81 -10.21 25.03
CA GLY A 84 -12.46 -9.77 26.39
C GLY A 84 -13.70 -9.40 27.21
N LEU A 85 -14.66 -8.67 26.61
CA LEU A 85 -15.94 -8.34 27.24
C LEU A 85 -16.77 -9.59 27.54
N TRP A 86 -16.80 -10.56 26.63
CA TRP A 86 -17.48 -11.84 26.83
C TRP A 86 -16.87 -12.62 28.01
N ILE A 87 -15.54 -12.76 28.06
CA ILE A 87 -14.84 -13.45 29.17
C ILE A 87 -15.18 -12.76 30.50
N GLY A 88 -15.16 -11.43 30.53
CA GLY A 88 -15.55 -10.65 31.71
C GLY A 88 -17.01 -10.89 32.11
N ALA A 89 -17.93 -10.91 31.16
CA ALA A 89 -19.35 -11.17 31.42
C ALA A 89 -19.59 -12.59 31.96
N VAL A 90 -18.93 -13.61 31.41
CA VAL A 90 -18.98 -14.98 31.94
C VAL A 90 -18.42 -15.04 33.36
N GLY A 91 -17.32 -14.35 33.63
CA GLY A 91 -16.74 -14.25 34.97
C GLY A 91 -17.66 -13.55 35.98
N ILE A 92 -18.37 -12.50 35.58
CA ILE A 92 -19.38 -11.83 36.43
C ILE A 92 -20.57 -12.76 36.66
N ARG A 93 -21.02 -13.48 35.63
CA ARG A 93 -22.14 -14.43 35.74
C ARG A 93 -21.86 -15.52 36.76
N SER A 94 -20.64 -16.04 36.84
CA SER A 94 -20.30 -17.12 37.78
C SER A 94 -20.36 -16.68 39.25
N VAL A 95 -20.17 -15.39 39.53
CA VAL A 95 -20.20 -14.83 40.90
C VAL A 95 -21.57 -14.25 41.26
N SER A 96 -22.17 -13.49 40.35
CA SER A 96 -23.37 -12.67 40.64
C SER A 96 -24.68 -13.26 40.11
N GLY A 97 -24.65 -14.31 39.29
CA GLY A 97 -25.87 -14.90 38.73
C GLY A 97 -26.57 -14.01 37.68
N ASP A 98 -27.91 -14.03 37.64
CA ASP A 98 -28.70 -13.19 36.74
C ASP A 98 -29.11 -11.86 37.32
N ILE A 99 -29.55 -10.97 36.44
CA ILE A 99 -30.05 -9.65 36.83
C ILE A 99 -31.35 -9.84 37.62
N ASP A 100 -31.25 -9.67 38.94
CA ASP A 100 -32.43 -9.52 39.79
C ASP A 100 -32.90 -8.07 39.79
N PHE A 101 -33.88 -7.77 38.94
CA PHE A 101 -34.48 -6.45 38.85
C PHE A 101 -35.31 -6.05 40.08
N GLU A 102 -35.70 -7.00 40.94
CA GLU A 102 -36.38 -6.70 42.20
C GLU A 102 -35.38 -6.19 43.24
N ALA A 103 -34.21 -6.81 43.32
CA ALA A 103 -33.15 -6.43 44.25
C ALA A 103 -32.57 -5.02 43.98
N LEU A 104 -32.69 -4.51 42.75
CA LEU A 104 -32.14 -3.21 42.33
C LEU A 104 -32.97 -1.99 42.81
N ASN A 105 -34.12 -2.20 43.47
CA ASN A 105 -34.99 -1.14 44.01
C ASN A 105 -35.29 0.02 43.04
N ILE A 106 -35.50 -0.33 41.76
CA ILE A 106 -35.72 0.63 40.67
C ILE A 106 -37.22 0.89 40.48
N SER A 107 -37.58 2.10 40.05
CA SER A 107 -38.98 2.43 39.79
C SER A 107 -39.60 1.54 38.69
N LYS A 108 -40.91 1.29 38.79
CA LYS A 108 -41.64 0.39 37.87
C LYS A 108 -41.49 0.78 36.39
N VAL A 109 -41.44 2.08 36.10
CA VAL A 109 -41.27 2.60 34.73
C VAL A 109 -39.89 2.22 34.17
N PHE A 110 -38.83 2.42 34.94
CA PHE A 110 -37.47 2.03 34.54
C PHE A 110 -37.30 0.53 34.48
N LYS A 111 -37.87 -0.21 35.44
CA LYS A 111 -37.79 -1.66 35.46
C LYS A 111 -38.38 -2.30 34.20
N ALA A 112 -39.58 -1.88 33.78
CA ALA A 112 -40.20 -2.37 32.55
C ALA A 112 -39.35 -2.03 31.30
N HIS A 113 -38.76 -0.83 31.27
CA HIS A 113 -37.88 -0.44 30.18
C HIS A 113 -36.59 -1.28 30.13
N LEU A 114 -35.91 -1.45 31.27
CA LEU A 114 -34.64 -2.17 31.37
C LEU A 114 -34.81 -3.67 31.12
N GLN A 115 -35.86 -4.30 31.66
CA GLN A 115 -36.17 -5.70 31.36
C GLN A 115 -36.40 -5.94 29.87
N LYS A 116 -37.08 -5.01 29.18
CA LYS A 116 -37.30 -5.11 27.73
C LYS A 116 -36.01 -4.88 26.92
N LYS A 117 -35.14 -3.96 27.36
CA LYS A 117 -33.99 -3.52 26.57
C LYS A 117 -32.72 -4.33 26.84
N ILE A 118 -32.43 -4.65 28.10
CA ILE A 118 -31.25 -5.43 28.52
C ILE A 118 -31.56 -6.93 28.43
N GLY A 119 -32.76 -7.34 28.86
CA GLY A 119 -33.11 -8.75 28.96
C GLY A 119 -32.37 -9.45 30.09
N THR A 120 -32.12 -10.75 29.93
CA THR A 120 -31.31 -11.55 30.86
C THR A 120 -29.82 -11.37 30.57
N PHE A 121 -28.99 -11.56 31.60
CA PHE A 121 -27.54 -11.47 31.42
C PHE A 121 -27.01 -12.60 30.52
N ASP A 122 -27.62 -13.79 30.58
CA ASP A 122 -27.28 -14.90 29.69
C ASP A 122 -27.47 -14.54 28.21
N ARG A 123 -28.54 -13.82 27.89
CA ARG A 123 -28.79 -13.37 26.51
C ARG A 123 -27.72 -12.39 26.03
N TYR A 124 -27.20 -11.56 26.94
CA TYR A 124 -26.10 -10.65 26.64
C TYR A 124 -24.81 -11.43 26.36
N ILE A 125 -24.46 -12.43 27.19
CA ILE A 125 -23.30 -13.32 26.99
C ILE A 125 -23.41 -14.05 25.64
N ILE A 126 -24.57 -14.65 25.34
CA ILE A 126 -24.82 -15.33 24.06
C ILE A 126 -24.71 -14.35 22.88
N SER A 127 -25.14 -13.09 23.06
CA SER A 127 -25.00 -12.10 21.99
C SER A 127 -23.54 -11.79 21.72
N LEU A 128 -22.73 -11.55 22.77
CA LEU A 128 -21.30 -11.29 22.65
C LEU A 128 -20.54 -12.47 22.00
N GLU A 129 -20.91 -13.72 22.33
CA GLU A 129 -20.42 -14.93 21.65
C GLU A 129 -20.65 -14.83 20.15
N ASN A 130 -21.92 -14.67 19.75
CA ASN A 130 -22.31 -14.63 18.35
C ASN A 130 -21.63 -13.49 17.58
N TYR A 131 -21.54 -12.29 18.16
CA TYR A 131 -20.84 -11.17 17.53
C TYR A 131 -19.35 -11.49 17.33
N SER A 132 -18.70 -12.05 18.36
CA SER A 132 -17.27 -12.37 18.32
C SER A 132 -16.97 -13.41 17.23
N SER A 133 -17.69 -14.52 17.20
CA SER A 133 -17.47 -15.60 16.22
C SER A 133 -17.78 -15.16 14.78
N ILE A 134 -18.81 -14.32 14.58
CA ILE A 134 -19.10 -13.77 13.25
C ILE A 134 -17.98 -12.84 12.79
N LEU A 135 -17.48 -11.94 13.64
CA LEU A 135 -16.38 -11.04 13.28
C LEU A 135 -15.09 -11.81 12.96
N PHE A 136 -14.81 -12.87 13.71
CA PHE A 136 -13.71 -13.79 13.41
C PHE A 136 -13.88 -14.41 12.01
N GLY A 137 -15.05 -14.97 11.71
CA GLY A 137 -15.36 -15.54 10.40
C GLY A 137 -15.28 -14.51 9.26
N VAL A 138 -15.74 -13.27 9.48
CA VAL A 138 -15.62 -12.18 8.51
C VAL A 138 -14.15 -11.82 8.26
N THR A 139 -13.28 -11.90 9.26
CA THR A 139 -11.84 -11.68 9.05
C THR A 139 -11.26 -12.70 8.08
N PHE A 140 -11.58 -13.99 8.24
CA PHE A 140 -11.13 -15.00 7.29
C PHE A 140 -11.72 -14.80 5.89
N LEU A 141 -12.96 -14.33 5.80
CA LEU A 141 -13.55 -13.96 4.52
C LEU A 141 -12.73 -12.86 3.84
N ILE A 142 -12.37 -11.79 4.57
CA ILE A 142 -11.48 -10.73 4.05
C ILE A 142 -10.14 -11.33 3.59
N ALA A 143 -9.49 -12.13 4.44
CA ALA A 143 -8.19 -12.73 4.14
C ALA A 143 -8.22 -13.60 2.88
N PHE A 144 -9.21 -14.48 2.73
CA PHE A 144 -9.32 -15.34 1.54
C PHE A 144 -9.63 -14.55 0.28
N ILE A 145 -10.42 -13.49 0.36
CA ILE A 145 -10.67 -12.60 -0.78
C ILE A 145 -9.39 -11.87 -1.18
N THR A 146 -8.60 -11.39 -0.23
CA THR A 146 -7.30 -10.76 -0.49
C THR A 146 -6.32 -11.74 -1.15
N ILE A 147 -6.24 -12.98 -0.65
CA ILE A 147 -5.41 -14.03 -1.26
C ILE A 147 -5.90 -14.34 -2.68
N ALA A 148 -7.21 -14.45 -2.88
CA ALA A 148 -7.79 -14.68 -4.20
C ALA A 148 -7.46 -13.54 -5.17
N LEU A 149 -7.57 -12.29 -4.74
CA LEU A 149 -7.20 -11.13 -5.54
C LEU A 149 -5.70 -11.16 -5.90
N ALA A 150 -4.84 -11.48 -4.94
CA ALA A 150 -3.40 -11.61 -5.15
C ALA A 150 -3.05 -12.69 -6.17
N LEU A 151 -3.64 -13.87 -6.04
CA LEU A 151 -3.42 -14.95 -6.98
C LEU A 151 -3.90 -14.60 -8.38
N ASN A 152 -5.08 -13.98 -8.52
CA ASN A 152 -5.61 -13.58 -9.82
C ASN A 152 -4.78 -12.48 -10.48
N PHE A 153 -4.21 -11.56 -9.68
CA PHE A 153 -3.27 -10.57 -10.20
C PHE A 153 -2.00 -11.21 -10.73
N ILE A 154 -1.42 -12.18 -9.99
CA ILE A 154 -0.25 -12.93 -10.45
C ILE A 154 -0.56 -13.71 -11.72
N ILE A 155 -1.71 -14.39 -11.80
CA ILE A 155 -2.16 -15.10 -13.01
C ILE A 155 -2.30 -14.11 -14.17
N PHE A 156 -2.89 -12.94 -13.93
CA PHE A 156 -3.04 -11.91 -14.95
C PHE A 156 -1.70 -11.42 -15.50
N ILE A 157 -0.75 -11.09 -14.62
CA ILE A 157 0.61 -10.66 -15.03
C ILE A 157 1.33 -11.79 -15.76
N PHE A 158 1.24 -13.02 -15.26
CA PHE A 158 1.85 -14.17 -15.92
C PHE A 158 1.27 -14.40 -17.32
N CYS A 159 -0.05 -14.39 -17.46
CA CYS A 159 -0.71 -14.48 -18.76
C CYS A 159 -0.30 -13.33 -19.67
N PHE A 160 -0.29 -12.09 -19.17
CA PHE A 160 0.13 -10.93 -19.94
C PHE A 160 1.56 -11.09 -20.46
N MET A 161 2.52 -11.41 -19.59
CA MET A 161 3.91 -11.65 -19.99
C MET A 161 4.03 -12.84 -20.96
N PHE A 162 3.34 -13.96 -20.68
CA PHE A 162 3.39 -15.12 -21.56
C PHE A 162 2.83 -14.83 -22.95
N PHE A 163 1.70 -14.14 -23.07
CA PHE A 163 1.11 -13.84 -24.38
C PHE A 163 1.84 -12.73 -25.12
N TRP A 164 2.32 -11.70 -24.41
CA TRP A 164 2.95 -10.54 -25.04
C TRP A 164 4.42 -10.82 -25.41
N GLU A 165 5.21 -11.35 -24.46
CA GLU A 165 6.66 -11.49 -24.57
C GLU A 165 7.13 -12.82 -25.19
N SER A 166 6.28 -13.86 -25.26
CA SER A 166 6.76 -15.17 -25.75
C SER A 166 6.85 -15.22 -27.27
N ASP A 167 7.97 -15.65 -27.84
CA ASP A 167 8.08 -15.90 -29.30
C ASP A 167 7.32 -17.17 -29.75
N PHE A 168 6.55 -17.79 -28.86
CA PHE A 168 5.87 -19.06 -29.07
C PHE A 168 4.71 -18.97 -30.06
N PHE A 169 4.11 -17.79 -30.20
CA PHE A 169 2.95 -17.55 -31.06
C PHE A 169 3.21 -16.40 -32.04
N PRO A 170 2.70 -16.48 -33.29
CA PRO A 170 2.76 -15.36 -34.22
C PRO A 170 1.97 -14.16 -33.70
N PHE A 171 2.39 -12.95 -34.09
CA PHE A 171 1.84 -11.70 -33.58
C PHE A 171 0.32 -11.58 -33.78
N GLU A 172 -0.19 -11.99 -34.93
CA GLU A 172 -1.61 -11.93 -35.27
C GLU A 172 -2.44 -12.78 -34.30
N LEU A 173 -1.94 -13.97 -33.95
CA LEU A 173 -2.62 -14.86 -33.01
C LEU A 173 -2.58 -14.29 -31.58
N LYS A 174 -1.45 -13.72 -31.16
CA LYS A 174 -1.34 -13.03 -29.86
C LYS A 174 -2.34 -11.88 -29.75
N ALA A 175 -2.45 -11.06 -30.80
CA ALA A 175 -3.36 -9.92 -30.83
C ALA A 175 -4.83 -10.37 -30.71
N ILE A 176 -5.23 -11.40 -31.46
CA ILE A 176 -6.59 -11.96 -31.40
C ILE A 176 -6.88 -12.55 -30.01
N LEU A 177 -5.96 -13.36 -29.47
CA LEU A 177 -6.13 -13.97 -28.15
C LEU A 177 -6.15 -12.91 -27.05
N GLY A 178 -5.27 -11.92 -27.09
CA GLY A 178 -5.25 -10.81 -26.14
C GLY A 178 -6.54 -10.01 -26.16
N PHE A 179 -7.03 -9.66 -27.36
CA PHE A 179 -8.29 -8.93 -27.53
C PHE A 179 -9.52 -9.72 -27.02
N LEU A 180 -9.50 -11.05 -27.11
CA LEU A 180 -10.62 -11.88 -26.63
C LEU A 180 -10.51 -12.21 -25.13
N LEU A 181 -9.34 -12.67 -24.69
CA LEU A 181 -9.14 -13.25 -23.36
C LEU A 181 -9.04 -12.18 -22.26
N ILE A 182 -8.38 -11.04 -22.51
CA ILE A 182 -8.22 -9.99 -21.49
C ILE A 182 -9.58 -9.38 -21.12
N PRO A 183 -10.44 -8.93 -22.07
CA PRO A 183 -11.77 -8.44 -21.73
C PRO A 183 -12.65 -9.52 -21.10
N ALA A 184 -12.57 -10.78 -21.57
CA ALA A 184 -13.32 -11.88 -20.97
C ALA A 184 -12.91 -12.13 -19.51
N PHE A 185 -11.60 -12.05 -19.20
CA PHE A 185 -11.06 -12.18 -17.85
C PHE A 185 -11.54 -11.04 -16.94
N ILE A 186 -11.51 -9.80 -17.42
CA ILE A 186 -11.96 -8.61 -16.67
C ILE A 186 -13.48 -8.67 -16.45
N LEU A 187 -14.26 -8.94 -17.50
CA LEU A 187 -15.72 -9.02 -17.42
C LEU A 187 -16.17 -10.17 -16.51
N GLY A 188 -15.53 -11.33 -16.59
CA GLY A 188 -15.85 -12.44 -15.70
C GLY A 188 -15.53 -12.12 -14.23
N HIS A 189 -14.42 -11.41 -13.94
CA HIS A 189 -14.12 -10.90 -12.61
C HIS A 189 -15.16 -9.87 -12.13
N LEU A 190 -15.59 -8.97 -13.02
CA LEU A 190 -16.61 -7.98 -12.70
C LEU A 190 -17.97 -8.63 -12.35
N ILE A 191 -18.43 -9.59 -13.17
CA ILE A 191 -19.69 -10.30 -12.93
C ILE A 191 -19.62 -11.12 -11.63
N THR A 192 -18.48 -11.75 -11.35
CA THR A 192 -18.28 -12.51 -10.11
C THR A 192 -18.19 -11.63 -8.88
N LEU A 193 -17.59 -10.44 -8.99
CA LEU A 193 -17.63 -9.42 -7.94
C LEU A 193 -19.07 -8.95 -7.66
N ILE A 194 -19.88 -8.77 -8.70
CA ILE A 194 -21.30 -8.42 -8.54
C ILE A 194 -22.07 -9.55 -7.83
N ASP A 195 -21.89 -10.82 -8.21
CA ASP A 195 -22.50 -11.97 -7.49
C ASP A 195 -22.04 -12.05 -6.03
N PHE A 196 -20.81 -11.65 -5.74
CA PHE A 196 -20.25 -11.64 -4.39
C PHE A 196 -20.86 -10.53 -3.52
N ILE A 197 -20.92 -9.29 -4.00
CA ILE A 197 -21.46 -8.13 -3.25
C ILE A 197 -22.99 -8.21 -3.14
N LEU A 198 -23.66 -8.70 -4.19
CA LEU A 198 -25.12 -8.78 -4.28
C LEU A 198 -25.58 -10.24 -4.43
N PRO A 199 -25.45 -11.06 -3.36
CA PRO A 199 -25.79 -12.48 -3.41
C PRO A 199 -27.19 -12.71 -3.97
N GLY A 200 -27.24 -13.47 -5.07
CA GLY A 200 -28.48 -13.95 -5.66
C GLY A 200 -29.09 -13.05 -6.74
N ILE A 201 -28.58 -11.84 -7.03
CA ILE A 201 -29.12 -11.04 -8.14
C ILE A 201 -28.91 -11.76 -9.48
N VAL A 202 -27.68 -12.20 -9.76
CA VAL A 202 -27.31 -12.88 -11.01
C VAL A 202 -28.00 -14.25 -11.14
N LYS A 203 -28.36 -14.86 -10.01
CA LYS A 203 -28.94 -16.22 -9.94
C LYS A 203 -30.47 -16.25 -9.88
N ARG A 204 -31.15 -15.10 -9.89
CA ARG A 204 -32.62 -15.01 -9.79
C ARG A 204 -33.34 -15.42 -11.07
N SER A 205 -32.84 -15.01 -12.23
CA SER A 205 -33.42 -15.38 -13.53
C SER A 205 -32.84 -16.70 -14.02
N GLN A 206 -33.69 -17.64 -14.44
CA GLN A 206 -33.24 -18.96 -14.90
C GLN A 206 -32.32 -18.88 -16.13
N ASP A 207 -32.62 -17.99 -17.06
CA ASP A 207 -31.82 -17.86 -18.30
C ASP A 207 -30.48 -17.17 -18.05
N VAL A 208 -30.48 -16.14 -17.18
CA VAL A 208 -29.24 -15.49 -16.73
C VAL A 208 -28.38 -16.48 -15.93
N ALA A 209 -28.99 -17.28 -15.06
CA ALA A 209 -28.28 -18.29 -14.28
C ALA A 209 -27.65 -19.37 -15.17
N LYS A 210 -28.35 -19.83 -16.22
CA LYS A 210 -27.80 -20.79 -17.20
C LYS A 210 -26.57 -20.23 -17.92
N ALA A 211 -26.65 -18.98 -18.39
CA ALA A 211 -25.54 -18.31 -19.06
C ALA A 211 -24.36 -18.02 -18.10
N TYR A 212 -24.66 -17.70 -16.83
CA TYR A 212 -23.66 -17.40 -15.82
C TYR A 212 -22.98 -18.66 -15.25
N LEU A 213 -23.63 -19.83 -15.26
CA LEU A 213 -23.12 -21.04 -14.61
C LEU A 213 -21.71 -21.48 -15.09
N PRO A 214 -21.36 -21.43 -16.38
CA PRO A 214 -20.00 -21.71 -16.83
C PRO A 214 -18.97 -20.72 -16.28
N ILE A 215 -19.29 -19.42 -16.32
CA ILE A 215 -18.46 -18.35 -15.77
C ILE A 215 -18.27 -18.59 -14.27
N TYR A 216 -19.37 -18.86 -13.55
CA TYR A 216 -19.34 -19.18 -12.14
C TYR A 216 -18.38 -20.33 -11.81
N LYS A 217 -18.40 -21.43 -12.57
CA LYS A 217 -17.52 -22.59 -12.33
C LYS A 217 -16.04 -22.24 -12.52
N ILE A 218 -15.71 -21.57 -13.64
CA ILE A 218 -14.33 -21.19 -13.96
C ILE A 218 -13.81 -20.22 -12.89
N PHE A 219 -14.54 -19.15 -12.67
CA PHE A 219 -14.13 -18.12 -11.72
C PHE A 219 -14.21 -18.60 -10.28
N SER A 220 -14.99 -19.63 -9.97
CA SER A 220 -15.00 -20.22 -8.64
C SER A 220 -13.66 -20.84 -8.26
N VAL A 221 -12.95 -21.40 -9.25
CA VAL A 221 -11.60 -21.95 -9.06
C VAL A 221 -10.58 -20.82 -9.05
N LEU A 222 -10.65 -19.90 -10.04
CA LEU A 222 -9.72 -18.78 -10.14
C LEU A 222 -9.71 -17.91 -8.88
N THR A 223 -10.89 -17.60 -8.34
CA THR A 223 -11.03 -16.77 -7.13
C THR A 223 -10.93 -17.58 -5.84
N LEU A 224 -10.60 -18.88 -5.88
CA LEU A 224 -10.59 -19.77 -4.70
C LEU A 224 -11.91 -19.75 -3.89
N SER A 225 -13.01 -19.38 -4.53
CA SER A 225 -14.26 -19.12 -3.83
C SER A 225 -14.89 -20.35 -3.21
N PHE A 226 -14.50 -21.56 -3.62
CA PHE A 226 -14.90 -22.79 -2.95
C PHE A 226 -14.48 -22.83 -1.47
N ILE A 227 -13.42 -22.10 -1.08
CA ILE A 227 -12.95 -22.02 0.30
C ILE A 227 -13.84 -21.10 1.14
N TYR A 228 -14.12 -19.89 0.65
CA TYR A 228 -14.82 -18.87 1.45
C TYR A 228 -16.35 -18.84 1.23
N ARG A 229 -16.87 -19.39 0.13
CA ARG A 229 -18.33 -19.43 -0.13
C ARG A 229 -19.12 -20.19 0.94
N PRO A 230 -18.66 -21.33 1.49
CA PRO A 230 -19.36 -21.98 2.59
C PRO A 230 -19.54 -21.06 3.79
N ILE A 231 -18.49 -20.30 4.15
CA ILE A 231 -18.52 -19.31 5.24
C ILE A 231 -19.49 -18.18 4.88
N LEU A 232 -19.38 -17.61 3.69
CA LEU A 232 -20.24 -16.53 3.22
C LEU A 232 -21.72 -16.95 3.20
N TYR A 233 -22.05 -18.11 2.65
CA TYR A 233 -23.43 -18.58 2.58
C TYR A 233 -23.98 -18.97 3.96
N ASN A 234 -23.17 -19.55 4.84
CA ASN A 234 -23.58 -19.80 6.22
C ASN A 234 -23.91 -18.50 6.96
N LEU A 235 -23.08 -17.46 6.80
CA LEU A 235 -23.33 -16.15 7.39
C LEU A 235 -24.55 -15.44 6.78
N LEU A 236 -24.76 -15.55 5.46
CA LEU A 236 -25.88 -14.91 4.77
C LEU A 236 -27.22 -15.61 4.97
N ASP A 237 -27.23 -16.93 5.20
CA ASP A 237 -28.44 -17.70 5.51
C ASP A 237 -28.96 -17.35 6.91
N ASN A 238 -28.04 -17.11 7.86
CA ASN A 238 -28.38 -16.63 9.18
C ASN A 238 -28.82 -15.16 9.16
N LYS A 239 -30.06 -14.85 9.62
CA LYS A 239 -30.58 -13.47 9.70
C LYS A 239 -29.67 -12.51 10.48
N PHE A 240 -29.06 -12.98 11.57
CA PHE A 240 -28.14 -12.20 12.38
C PHE A 240 -26.81 -11.99 11.65
N GLY A 241 -26.19 -13.06 11.13
CA GLY A 241 -24.97 -12.98 10.31
C GLY A 241 -25.10 -12.04 9.11
N LYS A 242 -26.20 -12.16 8.37
CA LYS A 242 -26.56 -11.30 7.25
C LYS A 242 -26.63 -9.83 7.65
N LYS A 243 -27.25 -9.53 8.80
CA LYS A 243 -27.32 -8.17 9.34
C LYS A 243 -25.94 -7.62 9.67
N ILE A 244 -25.06 -8.43 10.27
CA ILE A 244 -23.69 -8.02 10.61
C ILE A 244 -22.88 -7.72 9.35
N ILE A 245 -22.85 -8.63 8.37
CA ILE A 245 -22.10 -8.42 7.12
C ILE A 245 -22.53 -7.12 6.43
N TYR A 246 -23.84 -6.90 6.26
CA TYR A 246 -24.33 -5.68 5.61
C TYR A 246 -24.13 -4.41 6.45
N SER A 247 -23.97 -4.53 7.77
CA SER A 247 -23.63 -3.40 8.64
C SER A 247 -22.13 -3.08 8.60
N LEU A 248 -21.28 -4.09 8.40
CA LEU A 248 -19.83 -3.92 8.32
C LEU A 248 -19.40 -3.20 7.04
N ILE A 249 -20.06 -3.43 5.91
CA ILE A 249 -19.74 -2.75 4.63
C ILE A 249 -19.75 -1.21 4.75
N PRO A 250 -20.86 -0.56 5.17
CA PRO A 250 -20.88 0.90 5.34
C PRO A 250 -19.99 1.36 6.49
N LEU A 251 -19.83 0.54 7.55
CA LEU A 251 -18.89 0.84 8.63
C LEU A 251 -17.45 0.93 8.11
N TYR A 252 -17.01 -0.01 7.29
CA TYR A 252 -15.70 0.01 6.64
C TYR A 252 -15.55 1.24 5.73
N GLY A 253 -16.59 1.60 4.97
CA GLY A 253 -16.59 2.84 4.19
C GLY A 253 -16.41 4.10 5.04
N ILE A 254 -17.11 4.17 6.18
CA ILE A 254 -16.97 5.28 7.14
C ILE A 254 -15.57 5.31 7.76
N LEU A 255 -15.03 4.15 8.16
CA LEU A 255 -13.69 4.05 8.73
C LEU A 255 -12.61 4.49 7.73
N LEU A 256 -12.73 4.06 6.46
CA LEU A 256 -11.84 4.50 5.39
C LEU A 256 -11.98 6.00 5.12
N PHE A 257 -13.19 6.55 5.19
CA PHE A 257 -13.41 7.99 5.10
C PHE A 257 -12.70 8.75 6.23
N PHE A 258 -12.90 8.34 7.49
CA PHE A 258 -12.19 8.94 8.63
C PHE A 258 -10.68 8.79 8.53
N TYR A 259 -10.19 7.63 8.10
CA TYR A 259 -8.77 7.40 7.85
C TYR A 259 -8.21 8.32 6.75
N SER A 260 -9.04 8.68 5.76
CA SER A 260 -8.65 9.61 4.69
C SER A 260 -8.66 11.08 5.09
N LEU A 261 -9.28 11.43 6.24
CA LEU A 261 -9.31 12.81 6.72
C LEU A 261 -7.91 13.24 7.12
N LYS A 262 -7.50 14.40 6.59
CA LYS A 262 -6.28 15.08 6.98
C LYS A 262 -6.66 16.42 7.58
N LEU A 263 -5.97 16.80 8.66
CA LEU A 263 -6.10 18.15 9.19
C LEU A 263 -5.40 19.10 8.22
N ASN A 264 -6.12 20.12 7.76
CA ASN A 264 -5.46 21.23 7.11
C ASN A 264 -5.00 22.22 8.19
N GLU A 265 -3.69 22.30 8.41
CA GLU A 265 -3.09 23.12 9.48
C GLU A 265 -3.05 24.61 9.12
N SER A 266 -3.18 24.97 7.84
CA SER A 266 -3.03 26.34 7.38
C SER A 266 -4.05 26.70 6.30
N ASN A 267 -4.56 27.93 6.38
CA ASN A 267 -5.39 28.51 5.33
C ASN A 267 -4.58 29.01 4.13
N PHE A 268 -3.25 29.08 4.27
CA PHE A 268 -2.36 29.73 3.31
C PHE A 268 -1.38 28.76 2.64
N PHE A 269 -1.05 27.66 3.32
CA PHE A 269 -0.02 26.73 2.87
C PHE A 269 -0.52 25.30 2.98
N ASP A 270 -0.28 24.49 1.96
CA ASP A 270 -0.51 23.05 2.05
C ASP A 270 0.79 22.38 2.56
N PRO A 271 0.75 21.49 3.57
CA PRO A 271 1.93 20.71 3.98
C PRO A 271 2.58 19.89 2.85
N TYR A 272 1.86 19.66 1.75
CA TYR A 272 2.30 18.99 0.53
C TYR A 272 2.52 19.94 -0.65
N GLU A 273 2.49 21.25 -0.42
CA GLU A 273 2.84 22.27 -1.42
C GLU A 273 4.30 22.09 -1.85
N GLN A 274 4.56 22.26 -3.15
CA GLN A 274 5.90 22.13 -3.70
C GLN A 274 6.84 23.20 -3.13
N SER A 275 8.14 22.89 -3.10
CA SER A 275 9.11 23.87 -2.64
C SER A 275 9.11 25.11 -3.54
N SER A 276 9.33 26.25 -2.92
CA SER A 276 9.40 27.56 -3.56
C SER A 276 10.34 28.45 -2.78
N ASN A 277 10.46 29.72 -3.15
CA ASN A 277 11.18 30.68 -2.30
C ASN A 277 10.57 30.76 -0.88
N GLN A 278 9.27 30.50 -0.70
CA GLN A 278 8.60 30.66 0.60
C GLN A 278 8.34 29.33 1.32
N VAL A 279 8.23 28.24 0.56
CA VAL A 279 7.87 26.91 1.08
C VAL A 279 9.05 25.96 0.92
N ALA A 280 9.37 25.23 1.98
CA ALA A 280 10.43 24.22 1.98
C ALA A 280 9.82 22.85 2.21
N PHE A 281 9.51 22.15 1.12
CA PHE A 281 8.88 20.84 1.16
C PHE A 281 9.89 19.75 1.52
N ARG A 282 9.51 18.90 2.49
CA ARG A 282 10.43 17.92 3.10
C ARG A 282 11.06 16.94 2.11
N ARG A 283 10.36 16.61 1.01
CA ARG A 283 10.83 15.66 -0.01
C ARG A 283 11.96 16.18 -0.89
N ASN A 284 12.31 17.45 -0.75
CA ASN A 284 13.45 18.06 -1.42
C ASN A 284 14.73 18.01 -0.56
N TYR A 285 14.73 17.37 0.62
CA TYR A 285 15.91 17.27 1.49
C TYR A 285 16.15 15.82 1.94
N LYS A 286 17.29 15.24 1.56
CA LYS A 286 17.61 13.82 1.78
C LYS A 286 17.65 13.45 3.27
N ASP A 287 18.11 14.36 4.13
CA ASP A 287 18.14 14.18 5.59
C ASP A 287 16.74 14.17 6.25
N MET A 288 15.73 14.72 5.59
CA MET A 288 14.34 14.74 6.07
C MET A 288 13.49 13.58 5.52
N ILE A 289 14.00 12.85 4.51
CA ILE A 289 13.36 11.66 3.98
C ILE A 289 13.61 10.50 4.96
N SER A 290 12.66 10.30 5.88
CA SER A 290 12.64 9.14 6.78
C SER A 290 12.24 7.86 6.03
N ARG A 291 12.61 6.69 6.56
CA ARG A 291 12.39 5.37 5.94
C ARG A 291 10.93 5.08 5.56
N ASN A 292 9.97 5.72 6.23
CA ASN A 292 8.55 5.38 6.15
C ASN A 292 7.85 5.95 4.90
N GLY A 293 8.04 5.32 3.74
CA GLY A 293 7.29 5.61 2.50
C GLY A 293 7.43 7.03 1.96
N ASP A 294 8.43 7.77 2.44
CA ASP A 294 8.84 9.06 1.88
C ASP A 294 9.91 8.84 0.82
N TYR A 295 9.89 9.68 -0.20
CA TYR A 295 10.71 9.52 -1.40
C TYR A 295 11.08 10.89 -1.96
N ILE A 296 12.15 10.93 -2.75
CA ILE A 296 12.51 12.12 -3.51
C ILE A 296 11.46 12.35 -4.59
N GLY A 297 10.86 13.55 -4.60
CA GLY A 297 9.85 13.94 -5.59
C GLY A 297 10.45 14.08 -6.99
N TYR A 298 10.77 15.33 -7.37
CA TYR A 298 11.46 15.63 -8.64
C TYR A 298 12.96 15.81 -8.43
N ALA A 299 13.37 16.47 -7.35
CA ALA A 299 14.77 16.59 -6.98
C ALA A 299 14.91 16.76 -5.46
N ALA A 300 16.08 16.42 -4.92
CA ALA A 300 16.43 16.70 -3.53
C ALA A 300 17.88 17.14 -3.40
N ILE A 301 18.15 17.94 -2.37
CA ILE A 301 19.51 18.27 -1.93
C ILE A 301 19.85 17.55 -0.62
N SER A 302 21.12 17.54 -0.24
CA SER A 302 21.59 16.83 0.96
C SER A 302 20.82 17.23 2.24
N SER A 303 20.64 18.52 2.48
CA SER A 303 19.91 19.06 3.65
C SER A 303 19.44 20.49 3.39
N LYS A 304 18.48 20.94 4.20
CA LYS A 304 18.04 22.35 4.23
C LYS A 304 19.15 23.29 4.68
N ILE A 305 20.00 22.84 5.60
CA ILE A 305 21.15 23.60 6.10
C ILE A 305 22.41 22.96 5.51
N ILE A 306 23.12 23.72 4.68
CA ILE A 306 24.32 23.26 4.00
C ILE A 306 25.53 23.91 4.68
N THR A 307 26.39 23.09 5.27
CA THR A 307 27.66 23.51 5.87
C THR A 307 28.85 23.18 4.97
N GLN A 308 28.68 22.21 4.06
CA GLN A 308 29.71 21.79 3.12
C GLN A 308 29.68 22.69 1.87
N PRO A 309 30.83 22.99 1.26
CA PRO A 309 30.89 23.83 0.06
C PRO A 309 30.44 23.10 -1.22
N PHE A 310 30.01 21.84 -1.15
CA PHE A 310 29.61 21.03 -2.31
C PHE A 310 28.30 20.27 -2.06
N PRO A 311 27.14 20.92 -1.91
CA PRO A 311 25.88 20.21 -1.82
C PRO A 311 25.65 19.30 -3.03
N GLU A 312 25.14 18.11 -2.73
CA GLU A 312 24.71 17.14 -3.72
C GLU A 312 23.27 17.47 -4.14
N ILE A 313 23.03 17.51 -5.45
CA ILE A 313 21.68 17.56 -6.05
C ILE A 313 21.40 16.17 -6.61
N THR A 314 20.29 15.56 -6.21
CA THR A 314 19.83 14.25 -6.67
C THR A 314 18.49 14.40 -7.40
N ILE A 315 18.39 13.85 -8.61
CA ILE A 315 17.14 13.70 -9.38
C ILE A 315 16.88 12.19 -9.51
N PRO A 316 15.76 11.66 -8.98
CA PRO A 316 15.51 10.23 -9.00
C PRO A 316 15.22 9.75 -10.41
N TYR A 317 15.87 8.67 -10.83
CA TYR A 317 15.61 8.12 -12.15
C TYR A 317 14.26 7.41 -12.16
N SER A 318 13.43 7.70 -13.16
CA SER A 318 12.13 7.07 -13.33
C SER A 318 11.83 6.84 -14.80
N LYS A 319 10.87 5.96 -15.08
CA LYS A 319 10.38 5.76 -16.44
C LYS A 319 9.88 7.06 -17.08
N TYR A 320 9.23 7.92 -16.28
CA TYR A 320 8.72 9.22 -16.74
C TYR A 320 9.86 10.14 -17.16
N LEU A 321 10.92 10.24 -16.36
CA LEU A 321 12.10 11.02 -16.71
C LEU A 321 12.74 10.54 -18.01
N GLU A 322 12.87 9.23 -18.19
CA GLU A 322 13.43 8.66 -19.42
C GLU A 322 12.53 8.88 -20.64
N ASP A 323 11.20 8.79 -20.47
CA ASP A 323 10.24 9.13 -21.52
C ASP A 323 10.39 10.61 -21.93
N ASP A 324 10.55 11.53 -20.98
CA ASP A 324 10.76 12.97 -21.25
C ASP A 324 12.09 13.21 -22.02
N ILE A 325 13.16 12.49 -21.68
CA ILE A 325 14.46 12.59 -22.37
C ILE A 325 14.36 12.09 -23.82
N ILE A 326 13.67 10.96 -24.05
CA ILE A 326 13.46 10.39 -25.39
C ILE A 326 12.55 11.29 -26.24
N GLU A 327 11.58 11.96 -25.63
CA GLU A 327 10.72 12.93 -26.32
C GLU A 327 11.50 14.20 -26.69
N TYR A 328 12.39 14.68 -25.82
CA TYR A 328 13.27 15.81 -26.11
C TYR A 328 14.26 15.51 -27.24
N ASP A 329 14.91 14.35 -27.23
CA ASP A 329 15.81 13.90 -28.29
C ASP A 329 15.38 12.55 -28.86
N THR A 330 14.60 12.62 -29.92
CA THR A 330 14.10 11.43 -30.61
C THR A 330 15.19 10.54 -31.21
N LEU A 331 16.44 11.01 -31.34
CA LEU A 331 17.57 10.18 -31.79
C LEU A 331 17.97 9.15 -30.72
N LEU A 332 17.69 9.42 -29.44
CA LEU A 332 17.90 8.48 -28.34
C LEU A 332 16.84 7.38 -28.29
N ARG A 333 15.81 7.44 -29.14
CA ARG A 333 14.75 6.43 -29.14
C ARG A 333 15.31 5.07 -29.55
N PRO A 334 15.27 4.04 -28.67
CA PRO A 334 15.80 2.73 -29.01
C PRO A 334 14.95 2.05 -30.08
N GLN A 335 15.58 1.21 -30.91
CA GLN A 335 14.86 0.40 -31.91
C GLN A 335 13.84 -0.54 -31.27
N SER A 336 14.11 -1.00 -30.05
CA SER A 336 13.20 -1.77 -29.22
C SER A 336 13.34 -1.28 -27.79
N ASP A 337 12.22 -0.92 -27.16
CA ASP A 337 12.19 -0.55 -25.75
C ASP A 337 12.44 -1.81 -24.90
N ALA A 338 13.57 -1.83 -24.18
CA ALA A 338 13.95 -2.94 -23.30
C ALA A 338 13.47 -2.72 -21.85
N ARG A 339 12.86 -1.57 -21.54
CA ARG A 339 12.41 -1.24 -20.19
C ARG A 339 11.16 -2.05 -19.85
N GLY A 340 11.11 -2.60 -18.65
CA GLY A 340 9.96 -3.40 -18.23
C GLY A 340 10.30 -4.36 -17.11
N TYR A 341 9.54 -5.45 -17.03
CA TYR A 341 9.76 -6.47 -16.01
C TYR A 341 10.88 -7.40 -16.43
N GLU A 342 12.00 -7.29 -15.76
CA GLU A 342 13.06 -8.29 -15.83
C GLU A 342 12.92 -9.31 -14.70
N SER A 343 13.21 -10.57 -15.00
CA SER A 343 13.28 -11.63 -14.01
C SER A 343 14.70 -12.15 -13.97
N SER A 344 15.35 -12.06 -12.82
CA SER A 344 16.69 -12.63 -12.63
C SER A 344 16.72 -14.13 -12.92
N ILE A 345 15.61 -14.85 -12.70
CA ILE A 345 15.47 -16.28 -13.03
C ILE A 345 15.48 -16.48 -14.55
N ILE A 346 14.68 -15.71 -15.30
CA ILE A 346 14.63 -15.81 -16.76
C ILE A 346 15.96 -15.33 -17.38
N ASN A 347 16.52 -14.25 -16.85
CA ASN A 347 17.79 -13.69 -17.29
C ASN A 347 18.97 -14.63 -17.03
N PHE A 348 18.92 -15.47 -15.99
CA PHE A 348 19.90 -16.53 -15.77
C PHE A 348 19.94 -17.53 -16.93
N PHE A 349 18.81 -17.81 -17.56
CA PHE A 349 18.71 -18.71 -18.71
C PHE A 349 18.88 -18.01 -20.07
N LYS A 350 18.79 -16.67 -20.13
CA LYS A 350 19.05 -15.90 -21.35
C LYS A 350 20.53 -15.54 -21.46
N ARG A 351 21.14 -15.82 -22.61
CA ARG A 351 22.47 -15.28 -22.95
C ARG A 351 22.36 -13.76 -23.06
N LYS A 352 23.18 -13.01 -22.31
CA LYS A 352 23.28 -11.54 -22.35
C LYS A 352 23.32 -11.10 -23.82
N LYS A 353 22.29 -10.40 -24.27
CA LYS A 353 22.33 -9.65 -25.52
C LYS A 353 22.94 -8.30 -25.14
N ASP A 354 24.09 -7.96 -25.73
CA ASP A 354 24.66 -6.62 -25.56
C ASP A 354 23.65 -5.61 -26.12
N THR A 355 22.98 -4.89 -25.23
CA THR A 355 22.02 -3.82 -25.54
C THR A 355 22.67 -2.45 -25.53
N LEU A 356 24.01 -2.38 -25.66
CA LEU A 356 24.77 -1.14 -25.93
C LEU A 356 24.49 -0.64 -27.36
N GLY A 357 23.24 -0.27 -27.65
CA GLY A 357 22.79 0.14 -28.97
C GLY A 357 22.81 1.66 -29.22
N ILE A 358 23.02 2.47 -28.19
CA ILE A 358 23.13 3.94 -28.25
C ILE A 358 24.25 4.33 -27.27
N GLY A 359 25.13 5.25 -27.64
CA GLY A 359 26.27 5.63 -26.82
C GLY A 359 25.80 6.26 -25.52
N SER A 360 26.17 5.67 -24.38
CA SER A 360 25.89 6.25 -23.04
C SER A 360 26.34 7.71 -22.92
N ASN A 361 27.32 8.11 -23.72
CA ASN A 361 27.83 9.48 -23.78
C ASN A 361 26.84 10.45 -24.43
N GLU A 362 26.18 10.06 -25.52
CA GLU A 362 25.18 10.89 -26.21
C GLU A 362 23.97 11.08 -25.27
N TYR A 363 23.55 10.01 -24.60
CA TYR A 363 22.50 10.06 -23.60
C TYR A 363 22.81 11.03 -22.44
N LEU A 364 24.02 10.96 -21.87
CA LEU A 364 24.45 11.88 -20.80
C LEU A 364 24.61 13.32 -21.29
N GLN A 365 25.05 13.52 -22.54
CA GLN A 365 25.12 14.84 -23.14
C GLN A 365 23.72 15.45 -23.25
N THR A 366 22.74 14.70 -23.77
CA THR A 366 21.36 15.16 -23.89
C THR A 366 20.76 15.50 -22.51
N ILE A 367 21.00 14.69 -21.48
CA ILE A 367 20.58 15.02 -20.10
C ILE A 367 21.14 16.37 -19.66
N ASN A 368 22.44 16.60 -19.85
CA ASN A 368 23.10 17.84 -19.43
C ASN A 368 22.72 19.05 -20.28
N GLU A 369 22.24 18.86 -21.52
CA GLU A 369 21.69 19.93 -22.36
C GLU A 369 20.21 20.23 -22.06
N MET A 370 19.48 19.24 -21.57
CA MET A 370 18.06 19.32 -21.23
C MET A 370 17.87 20.05 -19.90
N PHE A 371 18.65 19.71 -18.87
CA PHE A 371 18.55 20.33 -17.54
C PHE A 371 19.38 21.60 -17.42
N HIS A 372 18.81 22.61 -16.75
CA HIS A 372 19.46 23.89 -16.45
C HIS A 372 19.32 24.17 -14.96
N PHE A 373 20.43 24.49 -14.31
CA PHE A 373 20.49 24.70 -12.87
C PHE A 373 20.87 26.15 -12.58
N GLN A 374 20.22 26.76 -11.60
CA GLN A 374 20.49 28.14 -11.18
C GLN A 374 20.52 28.24 -9.66
N ILE A 375 21.45 29.01 -9.10
CA ILE A 375 21.39 29.45 -7.69
C ILE A 375 21.25 30.95 -7.66
N ASP A 376 20.18 31.45 -7.03
CA ASP A 376 19.83 32.88 -6.96
C ASP A 376 19.79 33.57 -8.34
N GLY A 377 19.44 32.81 -9.39
CA GLY A 377 19.42 33.27 -10.78
C GLY A 377 20.77 33.23 -11.50
N THR A 378 21.85 32.80 -10.84
CA THR A 378 23.15 32.56 -11.49
C THR A 378 23.17 31.16 -12.08
N ASP A 379 23.45 31.05 -13.38
CA ASP A 379 23.54 29.77 -14.08
C ASP A 379 24.71 28.92 -13.57
N LEU A 380 24.44 27.63 -13.42
CA LEU A 380 25.41 26.60 -13.08
C LEU A 380 25.69 25.71 -14.29
N VAL A 381 26.90 25.17 -14.37
CA VAL A 381 27.23 24.15 -15.35
C VAL A 381 26.55 22.84 -14.93
N SER A 382 25.76 22.25 -15.83
CA SER A 382 25.18 20.93 -15.62
C SER A 382 26.25 19.86 -15.81
N GLU A 383 26.50 19.08 -14.76
CA GLU A 383 27.44 17.95 -14.77
C GLU A 383 26.78 16.72 -14.09
N LEU A 384 25.56 16.41 -14.51
CA LEU A 384 24.81 15.25 -14.05
C LEU A 384 25.48 13.95 -14.47
N VAL A 385 25.64 13.05 -13.50
CA VAL A 385 26.10 11.67 -13.70
C VAL A 385 25.03 10.69 -13.25
N VAL A 386 24.94 9.55 -13.95
CA VAL A 386 24.08 8.44 -13.53
C VAL A 386 24.79 7.64 -12.44
N VAL A 387 24.13 7.48 -11.30
CA VAL A 387 24.64 6.71 -10.16
C VAL A 387 23.67 5.60 -9.79
N SER A 388 24.19 4.55 -9.15
CA SER A 388 23.35 3.54 -8.50
C SER A 388 23.32 3.81 -7.00
N ASN A 389 22.11 4.03 -6.46
CA ASN A 389 21.91 4.36 -5.06
C ASN A 389 21.89 3.12 -4.16
N LYS A 390 21.73 3.33 -2.85
CA LYS A 390 21.73 2.27 -1.83
C LYS A 390 20.65 1.21 -2.01
N ASN A 391 19.60 1.52 -2.78
CA ASN A 391 18.48 0.62 -3.05
C ASN A 391 18.60 -0.06 -4.43
N GLU A 392 19.79 -0.05 -5.04
CA GLU A 392 20.04 -0.59 -6.39
C GLU A 392 19.19 0.09 -7.48
N LYS A 393 18.72 1.31 -7.22
CA LYS A 393 18.01 2.14 -8.20
C LYS A 393 18.97 3.16 -8.81
N LEU A 394 18.64 3.63 -10.01
CA LEU A 394 19.39 4.70 -10.66
C LEU A 394 18.92 6.06 -10.14
N ASP A 395 19.85 6.99 -9.97
CA ASP A 395 19.60 8.42 -9.75
C ASP A 395 20.53 9.21 -10.68
N LEU A 396 20.17 10.47 -10.95
CA LEU A 396 21.09 11.45 -11.52
C LEU A 396 21.61 12.33 -10.39
N GLU A 397 22.92 12.47 -10.26
CA GLU A 397 23.56 13.26 -9.23
C GLU A 397 24.50 14.31 -9.84
N MET A 398 24.56 15.49 -9.24
CA MET A 398 25.63 16.47 -9.48
C MET A 398 26.02 17.16 -8.18
N PHE A 399 27.24 17.67 -8.13
CA PHE A 399 27.75 18.46 -7.00
C PHE A 399 27.94 19.90 -7.43
N VAL A 400 27.51 20.84 -6.61
CA VAL A 400 27.61 22.26 -6.92
C VAL A 400 28.60 22.93 -5.98
N ASP A 401 29.59 23.63 -6.53
CA ASP A 401 30.51 24.43 -5.70
C ASP A 401 29.82 25.71 -5.19
N LEU A 402 29.72 25.84 -3.87
CA LEU A 402 29.22 27.01 -3.16
C LEU A 402 30.32 27.97 -2.68
N LEU A 403 31.58 27.74 -3.05
CA LEU A 403 32.65 28.69 -2.76
C LEU A 403 32.34 30.06 -3.40
N GLY A 404 32.33 31.10 -2.56
CA GLY A 404 32.03 32.48 -2.97
C GLY A 404 30.56 32.89 -2.81
N TYR A 405 29.64 31.96 -2.54
CA TYR A 405 28.29 32.31 -2.14
C TYR A 405 28.28 32.90 -0.72
N SER A 406 27.40 33.89 -0.50
CA SER A 406 27.26 34.56 0.79
C SER A 406 26.70 33.62 1.85
N ARG A 407 26.88 33.92 3.14
CA ARG A 407 26.18 33.17 4.20
C ARG A 407 24.71 33.56 4.19
N GLY A 408 23.80 32.58 4.23
CA GLY A 408 22.37 32.85 4.37
C GLY A 408 21.50 31.99 3.47
N LYS A 409 20.33 32.52 3.13
CA LYS A 409 19.32 31.83 2.32
C LYS A 409 19.65 31.97 0.84
N HIS A 410 19.57 30.86 0.13
CA HIS A 410 19.72 30.74 -1.31
C HIS A 410 18.54 29.96 -1.89
N LEU A 411 18.35 30.11 -3.20
CA LEU A 411 17.33 29.40 -3.95
C LEU A 411 17.97 28.62 -5.10
N LEU A 412 17.88 27.30 -5.05
CA LEU A 412 18.19 26.43 -6.19
C LEU A 412 16.95 26.34 -7.08
N THR A 413 17.10 26.68 -8.36
CA THR A 413 16.06 26.49 -9.37
C THR A 413 16.57 25.51 -10.42
N ILE A 414 15.82 24.44 -10.63
CA ILE A 414 16.06 23.44 -11.66
C ILE A 414 15.00 23.65 -12.73
N LYS A 415 15.44 23.78 -13.97
CA LYS A 415 14.59 23.88 -15.15
C LYS A 415 14.96 22.77 -16.12
N HIS A 416 14.02 22.39 -16.96
CA HIS A 416 14.30 21.49 -18.07
C HIS A 416 13.62 21.95 -19.35
N LYS A 417 14.18 21.53 -20.48
CA LYS A 417 13.58 21.72 -21.79
C LYS A 417 12.63 20.57 -22.08
N GLU A 418 11.41 20.89 -22.48
CA GLU A 418 10.39 19.92 -22.87
C GLU A 418 9.95 20.22 -24.30
N LEU A 419 9.81 19.20 -25.15
CA LEU A 419 9.27 19.39 -26.50
C LEU A 419 7.74 19.51 -26.41
N LYS A 420 7.18 20.65 -26.83
CA LYS A 420 5.72 20.87 -26.94
C LYS A 420 5.36 21.29 -28.36
N GLY A 421 4.83 20.35 -29.12
CA GLY A 421 4.53 20.53 -30.54
C GLY A 421 5.83 20.84 -31.30
N ASP A 422 5.88 22.02 -31.93
CA ASP A 422 7.06 22.48 -32.70
C ASP A 422 8.01 23.38 -31.89
N SER A 423 7.77 23.54 -30.58
CA SER A 423 8.55 24.43 -29.70
C SER A 423 9.22 23.66 -28.57
N ILE A 424 10.37 24.16 -28.10
CA ILE A 424 11.11 23.61 -26.97
C ILE A 424 11.13 24.67 -25.85
N PRO A 425 10.02 24.86 -25.10
CA PRO A 425 10.01 25.72 -23.94
C PRO A 425 10.93 25.19 -22.83
N THR A 426 11.55 26.12 -22.11
CA THR A 426 12.17 25.82 -20.81
C THR A 426 11.11 26.00 -19.73
N ILE A 427 10.87 24.95 -18.94
CA ILE A 427 9.89 24.98 -17.86
C ILE A 427 10.55 24.70 -16.51
N ASP A 428 9.94 25.20 -15.44
CA ASP A 428 10.41 24.95 -14.08
C ASP A 428 10.18 23.49 -13.73
N TYR A 429 11.25 22.83 -13.26
CA TYR A 429 11.24 21.43 -12.86
C TYR A 429 11.09 21.30 -11.35
N GLU A 430 11.92 22.01 -10.58
CA GLU A 430 11.85 22.04 -9.11
C GLU A 430 12.55 23.30 -8.57
N THR A 431 12.09 23.84 -7.46
CA THR A 431 12.71 25.00 -6.80
C THR A 431 12.93 24.72 -5.32
N ILE A 432 14.17 24.72 -4.84
CA ILE A 432 14.51 24.26 -3.48
C ILE A 432 15.22 25.40 -2.72
N PRO A 433 14.61 25.97 -1.67
CA PRO A 433 15.29 26.93 -0.81
C PRO A 433 16.26 26.21 0.14
N PHE A 434 17.46 26.76 0.33
CA PHE A 434 18.43 26.21 1.27
C PHE A 434 19.20 27.31 1.98
N TRP A 435 19.90 26.95 3.05
CA TRP A 435 20.67 27.89 3.86
C TRP A 435 22.12 27.47 3.94
N TYR A 436 23.01 28.31 3.40
CA TYR A 436 24.45 28.06 3.39
C TYR A 436 25.12 28.74 4.59
N PHE A 437 25.69 27.90 5.46
CA PHE A 437 26.44 28.32 6.64
C PHE A 437 27.75 27.53 6.72
N PRO A 438 28.76 27.88 5.89
CA PRO A 438 30.03 27.18 5.88
C PRO A 438 30.68 27.20 7.27
N GLU A 439 31.28 26.08 7.65
CA GLU A 439 32.10 26.00 8.85
C GLU A 439 33.31 26.92 8.69
N ASP A 440 33.35 27.97 9.49
CA ASP A 440 34.49 28.87 9.52
C ASP A 440 35.62 28.14 10.26
N ASN A 441 36.69 27.76 9.56
CA ASN A 441 37.93 27.23 10.18
C ASN A 441 38.60 28.24 11.15
N ARG A 442 37.96 29.38 11.43
CA ARG A 442 38.45 30.47 12.28
C ARG A 442 37.86 30.47 13.69
N THR A 443 36.90 29.60 14.01
CA THR A 443 36.21 29.61 15.32
C THR A 443 36.36 28.33 16.15
N THR A 444 37.42 27.56 15.95
CA THR A 444 37.87 26.60 16.97
C THR A 444 38.75 27.36 17.96
N PRO A 445 38.34 27.57 19.24
CA PRO A 445 39.31 27.98 20.24
C PRO A 445 40.33 26.85 20.34
N MET A 446 41.61 27.13 20.08
CA MET A 446 42.68 26.21 20.46
C MET A 446 42.66 26.05 21.98
N THR A 447 41.92 25.07 22.48
CA THR A 447 42.10 24.54 23.82
C THR A 447 43.45 23.82 23.84
N ASN A 448 44.52 24.59 24.02
CA ASN A 448 45.81 24.09 24.46
C ASN A 448 45.66 23.61 25.91
N ILE A 449 45.08 22.43 26.09
CA ILE A 449 45.22 21.69 27.34
C ILE A 449 46.58 21.02 27.27
N ARG A 450 47.59 21.66 27.88
CA ARG A 450 48.82 20.98 28.30
C ARG A 450 48.41 19.91 29.31
N VAL A 451 48.50 18.65 28.90
CA VAL A 451 48.54 17.53 29.85
C VAL A 451 49.98 17.45 30.33
N ASP A 452 50.26 18.08 31.47
CA ASP A 452 51.52 17.85 32.16
C ASP A 452 51.56 16.39 32.61
N SER A 453 52.61 15.71 32.15
CA SER A 453 52.99 14.34 32.48
C SER A 453 53.12 14.15 33.99
N LEU A 454 52.31 13.26 34.56
CA LEU A 454 52.61 12.63 35.85
C LEU A 454 53.37 11.33 35.60
N SER A 455 54.69 11.38 35.74
CA SER A 455 55.52 10.21 35.99
C SER A 455 55.93 10.18 37.46
N THR A 456 55.56 9.10 38.14
CA THR A 456 56.28 8.45 39.25
C THR A 456 56.64 9.25 40.51
N LYS A 457 55.97 8.95 41.62
CA LYS A 457 56.57 8.17 42.72
C LYS A 457 55.49 7.48 43.56
#